data_AF-A0A376G7B9-F1
#
_entry.id   AF-A0A376G7B9-F1
#
_cell.length_a   1.000
_cell.length_b   1.000
_cell.length_c   1.000
_cell.angle_alpha   90.00
_cell.angle_beta   90.00
_cell.angle_gamma   90.00
#
_symmetry.space_group_name_H-M   'P 1'
#
loop_
_entity.id
_entity.type
_entity.pdbx_description
1 polymer ?
#
loop_
_entity_poly.entity_id
_entity_poly.type
_entity_poly.pdbx_seq_one_letter_code
_entity_poly.pdbx_strand_id
1 'polypeptide(L)'
;MEITQEKIDFAIIKVENHLNDLGIKNNFSLLRIEQGEEENVRTFYYEIANPTFKTIIQIQYDFLKEEQKDSSQTSFSWMDYKKITE
;
A
#
# COMPACT_ATOMS: atom_id res chain seq x y z
N MET A 1 9.03 1.20 17.11
CA MET A 1 8.96 -0.22 16.74
C MET A 1 9.93 -0.42 15.59
N GLU A 2 10.79 -1.44 15.59
CA GLU A 2 11.71 -1.65 14.46
C GLU A 2 10.94 -2.28 13.30
N ILE A 3 10.87 -1.57 12.16
CA ILE A 3 10.33 -2.12 10.92
C ILE A 3 11.48 -2.88 10.25
N THR A 4 11.44 -4.21 10.36
CA THR A 4 12.39 -5.09 9.69
C THR A 4 12.05 -5.22 8.21
N GLN A 5 13.05 -5.62 7.41
CA GLN A 5 12.85 -5.91 5.99
C GLN A 5 11.77 -6.98 5.79
N GLU A 6 11.74 -8.02 6.62
CA GLU A 6 10.69 -9.06 6.59
C GLU A 6 9.28 -8.48 6.72
N LYS A 7 9.05 -7.53 7.63
CA LYS A 7 7.75 -6.86 7.77
C LYS A 7 7.37 -6.09 6.49
N ILE A 8 8.35 -5.46 5.87
CA ILE A 8 8.15 -4.75 4.59
C ILE A 8 7.77 -5.74 3.49
N ASP A 9 8.47 -6.85 3.35
CA ASP A 9 8.15 -7.91 2.38
C ASP A 9 6.72 -8.44 2.57
N PHE A 10 6.30 -8.68 3.83
CA PHE A 10 4.90 -9.05 4.13
C PHE A 10 3.90 -7.97 3.74
N ALA A 11 4.21 -6.70 4.00
CA ALA A 11 3.36 -5.57 3.64
C ALA A 11 3.22 -5.44 2.11
N ILE A 12 4.31 -5.62 1.35
CA ILE A 12 4.29 -5.66 -0.12
C ILE A 12 3.30 -6.72 -0.58
N ILE A 13 3.45 -7.97 -0.11
CA ILE A 13 2.58 -9.08 -0.51
C ILE A 13 1.11 -8.77 -0.21
N LYS A 14 0.81 -8.21 0.96
CA LYS A 14 -0.57 -7.80 1.31
C LYS A 14 -1.10 -6.73 0.35
N VAL A 15 -0.32 -5.70 0.09
CA VAL A 15 -0.71 -4.60 -0.79
C VAL A 15 -0.93 -5.10 -2.22
N GLU A 16 -0.03 -5.93 -2.75
CA GLU A 16 -0.15 -6.51 -4.09
C GLU A 16 -1.35 -7.47 -4.22
N ASN A 17 -1.60 -8.30 -3.20
CA ASN A 17 -2.81 -9.12 -3.16
C ASN A 17 -4.08 -8.27 -3.18
N HIS A 18 -4.10 -7.16 -2.44
CA HIS A 18 -5.23 -6.23 -2.44
C HIS A 18 -5.41 -5.55 -3.80
N LEU A 19 -4.33 -5.11 -4.45
CA LEU A 19 -4.38 -4.54 -5.81
C LEU A 19 -4.95 -5.55 -6.82
N ASN A 20 -4.57 -6.82 -6.70
CA ASN A 20 -5.13 -7.90 -7.50
C ASN A 20 -6.63 -8.12 -7.23
N ASP A 21 -7.07 -8.05 -5.97
CA ASP A 21 -8.49 -8.17 -5.58
C ASP A 21 -9.35 -7.01 -6.13
N LEU A 22 -8.79 -5.79 -6.14
CA LEU A 22 -9.40 -4.61 -6.76
C LEU A 22 -9.48 -4.69 -8.31
N GLY A 23 -8.91 -5.73 -8.91
CA GLY A 23 -8.95 -5.96 -10.36
C GLY A 23 -7.80 -5.31 -11.13
N ILE A 24 -6.82 -4.73 -10.44
CA ILE A 24 -5.59 -4.21 -11.06
C ILE A 24 -4.64 -5.40 -11.20
N LYS A 25 -4.81 -6.21 -12.25
CA LYS A 25 -4.05 -7.46 -12.43
C LYS A 25 -2.82 -7.23 -13.32
N ASN A 26 -1.63 -7.57 -12.82
CA ASN A 26 -0.35 -7.61 -13.56
C ASN A 26 0.09 -6.32 -14.26
N ASN A 27 -0.57 -5.21 -13.97
CA ASN A 27 -0.29 -3.90 -14.55
C ASN A 27 0.30 -2.96 -13.50
N PHE A 28 0.76 -3.46 -12.37
CA PHE A 28 1.35 -2.65 -11.31
C PHE A 28 2.77 -3.11 -10.96
N SER A 29 3.63 -2.16 -10.62
CA SER A 29 5.02 -2.39 -10.22
C SER A 29 5.36 -1.50 -9.03
N LEU A 30 5.99 -2.05 -7.99
CA LEU A 30 6.51 -1.26 -6.87
C LEU A 30 7.67 -0.40 -7.36
N LEU A 31 7.55 0.93 -7.24
CA LEU A 31 8.60 1.88 -7.59
C LEU A 31 9.58 2.11 -6.45
N ARG A 32 9.05 2.44 -5.27
CA ARG A 32 9.84 2.74 -4.07
C ARG A 32 8.96 2.68 -2.83
N ILE A 33 9.63 2.60 -1.70
CA ILE A 33 9.03 2.65 -0.37
C ILE A 33 9.69 3.80 0.37
N GLU A 34 8.88 4.74 0.86
CA GLU A 34 9.38 5.87 1.65
C GLU A 34 8.85 5.78 3.08
N GLN A 35 9.60 6.32 4.02
CA GLN A 35 9.12 6.53 5.38
C GLN A 35 7.99 7.56 5.35
N GLY A 36 6.84 7.22 5.95
CA GLY A 36 5.73 8.15 6.10
C GLY A 36 6.00 9.20 7.18
N GLU A 37 5.00 10.04 7.45
CA GLU A 37 5.08 11.07 8.50
C GLU A 37 5.32 10.46 9.89
N GLU A 38 4.81 9.25 10.12
CA GLU A 38 5.01 8.50 11.36
C GLU A 38 6.10 7.43 11.18
N GLU A 39 6.90 7.18 12.22
CA GLU A 39 7.98 6.18 12.19
C GLU A 39 7.48 4.77 11.83
N ASN A 40 6.23 4.46 12.18
CA ASN A 40 5.59 3.17 11.96
C ASN A 40 4.79 3.11 10.65
N VAL A 41 4.84 4.15 9.83
CA VAL A 41 4.16 4.22 8.54
C VAL A 41 5.18 4.12 7.42
N ARG A 42 4.85 3.34 6.40
CA ARG A 42 5.59 3.34 5.12
C ARG A 42 4.62 3.66 4.00
N THR A 43 5.07 4.50 3.08
CA THR A 43 4.33 4.83 1.86
C THR A 43 4.92 4.00 0.72
N PHE A 44 4.10 3.13 0.17
CA PHE A 44 4.43 2.31 -0.99
C PHE A 44 3.95 3.00 -2.25
N TYR A 45 4.88 3.27 -3.17
CA TYR A 45 4.55 3.85 -4.46
C TYR A 45 4.47 2.76 -5.50
N TYR A 46 3.29 2.53 -6.05
CA TYR A 46 3.09 1.60 -7.15
C TYR A 46 2.83 2.38 -8.43
N GLU A 47 3.53 2.01 -9.47
CA GLU A 47 3.22 2.42 -10.82
C GLU A 47 2.20 1.45 -11.41
N ILE A 48 1.05 1.95 -11.84
CA ILE A 48 0.09 1.20 -12.63
C ILE A 48 0.25 1.61 -14.10
N ALA A 49 0.68 0.67 -14.94
CA ALA A 49 0.80 0.81 -16.38
C ALA A 49 -0.32 0.04 -17.08
N ASN A 50 -1.32 0.76 -17.58
CA ASN A 50 -2.31 0.22 -18.51
C ASN A 50 -1.94 0.61 -19.95
N PRO A 51 -2.43 -0.13 -20.97
CA PRO A 51 -2.14 0.19 -22.38
C PRO A 51 -2.50 1.62 -22.79
N THR A 52 -3.46 2.24 -22.08
CA THR A 52 -4.01 3.56 -22.41
C THR A 52 -3.59 4.66 -21.44
N PHE A 53 -3.04 4.33 -20.27
CA PHE A 53 -2.59 5.32 -19.29
C PHE A 53 -1.59 4.72 -18.30
N LYS A 54 -0.72 5.58 -17.78
CA LYS A 54 0.21 5.28 -16.70
C LYS A 54 -0.11 6.19 -15.53
N THR A 55 -0.28 5.62 -14.34
CA THR A 55 -0.54 6.39 -13.12
C THR A 55 0.33 5.86 -11.99
N ILE A 56 0.71 6.74 -11.07
CA ILE A 56 1.37 6.35 -9.82
C ILE A 56 0.31 6.42 -8.72
N ILE A 57 0.24 5.37 -7.90
CA ILE A 57 -0.57 5.34 -6.69
C ILE A 57 0.35 5.28 -5.48
N GLN A 58 -0.09 5.92 -4.41
CA GLN A 58 0.57 5.90 -3.12
C GLN A 58 -0.31 5.15 -2.13
N ILE A 59 0.28 4.19 -1.43
CA ILE A 59 -0.43 3.38 -0.43
C ILE A 59 0.31 3.56 0.88
N GLN A 60 -0.32 4.24 1.83
CA GLN A 60 0.18 4.36 3.18
C GLN A 60 -0.19 3.10 3.96
N TYR A 61 0.84 2.44 4.49
CA TYR A 61 0.70 1.25 5.31
C TYR A 61 1.22 1.56 6.70
N ASP A 62 0.32 1.44 7.67
CA ASP A 62 0.61 1.66 9.08
C ASP A 62 0.82 0.29 9.75
N PHE A 63 2.09 -0.01 10.07
CA PHE A 63 2.48 -1.28 10.68
C PHE A 63 1.88 -1.45 12.07
N LEU A 64 1.69 -0.34 12.79
CA LEU A 64 1.20 -0.35 14.15
C LEU A 64 -0.31 -0.61 14.17
N LYS A 65 -1.07 0.00 13.24
CA LYS A 65 -2.50 -0.33 13.04
C LYS A 65 -2.71 -1.75 12.50
N GLU A 66 -1.83 -2.25 11.65
CA GLU A 66 -1.90 -3.64 11.16
C GLU A 66 -1.65 -4.66 12.27
N GLU A 67 -0.63 -4.46 13.12
CA GLU A 67 -0.40 -5.33 14.28
C GLU A 67 -1.55 -5.28 15.31
N GLN A 68 -2.24 -4.14 15.42
CA GLN A 68 -3.44 -4.03 16.26
C GLN A 68 -4.70 -4.66 15.64
N LYS A 69 -4.75 -4.88 14.31
CA LYS A 69 -5.90 -5.46 13.61
C LYS A 69 -6.00 -6.98 13.72
N ASP A 70 -4.96 -7.67 14.18
CA ASP A 70 -4.97 -9.13 14.32
C ASP A 70 -5.88 -9.64 15.46
N SER A 71 -6.45 -8.74 16.29
CA SER A 71 -7.25 -9.16 17.46
C SER A 71 -8.77 -9.03 17.36
N SER A 72 -9.37 -8.33 16.39
CA SER A 72 -10.82 -8.36 16.13
C SER A 72 -11.23 -7.42 14.98
N GLN A 73 -12.13 -7.91 14.11
CA GLN A 73 -12.88 -7.18 13.09
C GLN A 73 -12.15 -6.76 11.80
N THR A 74 -12.48 -7.50 10.74
CA THR A 74 -12.53 -7.05 9.35
C THR A 74 -13.40 -5.79 9.21
N SER A 75 -12.79 -4.61 9.27
CA SER A 75 -13.37 -3.36 8.76
C SER A 75 -12.24 -2.39 8.40
N PHE A 76 -11.79 -2.48 7.14
CA PHE A 76 -10.91 -1.49 6.54
C PHE A 76 -11.77 -0.40 5.88
N SER A 77 -11.67 0.83 6.39
CA SER A 77 -12.21 2.03 5.74
C SER A 77 -11.05 2.83 5.14
N TRP A 78 -10.83 2.68 3.83
CA TRP A 78 -9.93 3.52 3.04
C TRP A 78 -10.75 4.26 1.99
N MET A 79 -11.49 5.29 2.41
CA MET A 79 -12.07 6.27 1.49
C MET A 79 -11.39 7.62 1.72
N ASP A 80 -10.13 7.75 1.31
CA ASP A 80 -9.53 9.06 1.05
C ASP A 80 -8.51 8.96 -0.09
N TYR A 81 -8.98 8.52 -1.26
CA TYR A 81 -8.24 8.70 -2.50
C TYR A 81 -8.30 10.18 -2.91
N LYS A 82 -7.32 10.98 -2.48
CA LYS A 82 -7.10 12.31 -3.07
C LYS A 82 -6.44 12.14 -4.44
N LYS A 83 -7.25 12.29 -5.49
CA LYS A 83 -6.81 12.39 -6.87
C LYS A 83 -6.09 13.73 -7.04
N ILE A 84 -4.76 13.72 -7.25
CA ILE A 84 -4.00 14.91 -7.65
C ILE A 84 -3.90 14.84 -9.17
N THR A 85 -4.58 15.75 -9.87
CA THR A 85 -4.43 15.99 -11.31
C THR A 85 -3.62 17.26 -11.51
N GLU A 86 -2.58 17.19 -12.33
CA GLU A 86 -2.07 18.33 -13.11
C GLU A 86 -2.64 18.26 -14.53
#